data_AF-A0A914NBE1-F1
#
_entry.id   AF-A0A914NBE1-F1
#
_cell.length_a   1.000
_cell.length_b   1.000
_cell.length_c   1.000
_cell.angle_alpha   90.00
_cell.angle_beta   90.00
_cell.angle_gamma   90.00
#
_symmetry.space_group_name_H-M   'P 1'
#
loop_
_entity.id
_entity.type
_entity.pdbx_description
1 polymer ?
#
loop_
_entity_poly.entity_id
_entity_poly.type
_entity_poly.pdbx_seq_one_letter_code
_entity_poly.pdbx_strand_id
1 'polypeptide(L)'
;MHLFEAPERIFDYTINQVVTIFYNRYPNSFSKHVISEDVISREIKGGKIITRKLIVKRGAGFLKSVPRWISRQTHVAFMPTLEESIFDVIEGTLITHTRNVSWTNTLDMTETCTYKKLPDSKSSVKRILSVKANCRFSNLVEQFLLKLFRKSTNKTLKGYDEKLIERFLNYFFELKIMNSSVALVWRTLCSLSILSLAHCAYSAAQHRSYLRLIGQPFTCLPIDLLFQTIISLLIAMISTAFVVGEFQPIRADFLTSKKSWDTIGNCPSFYIFDHRGKCLLPKFEPTTTLKSTPQQYQEALNYCVKIVKERDYENYLAALLMPSNVRAKIFTILALNAEISTLRHKIKRHSGVANINQLKFWNDALNSLARRDALLPRQPVILALQAFYNFPQQSSTEFNLFLNLIKSRQQTLGDRPFENLNFLENYCKLLYGSLILLQMNCLNRQEFQLVDETKLEKVVNSLACSIGILTLLRATTLLLKHDGIVLLPQDVTDLHGLNVNSAARSGPNAMKDVAKDLCKIASTHLNSARSLTCSIHPSLRPALLTVGFRSDWILKVLEKSDFNLLDVRLHRRQHPFAALILWWRYRRRIF
;
A
#
# COMPACT_ATOMS: atom_id res chain seq x y z
N MET A 1 -23.14 -11.39 32.94
CA MET A 1 -23.32 -10.53 31.74
C MET A 1 -23.50 -9.13 32.26
N HIS A 2 -22.42 -8.36 32.28
CA HIS A 2 -22.50 -6.95 32.60
C HIS A 2 -22.77 -6.15 31.32
N LEU A 3 -23.71 -5.22 31.42
CA LEU A 3 -24.10 -4.31 30.34
C LEU A 3 -23.64 -2.90 30.71
N PHE A 4 -22.97 -2.24 29.77
CA PHE A 4 -22.60 -0.84 29.91
C PHE A 4 -23.24 -0.03 28.79
N GLU A 5 -23.93 1.03 29.18
CA GLU A 5 -24.49 2.01 28.27
C GLU A 5 -23.63 3.28 28.31
N ALA A 6 -23.11 3.69 27.16
CA ALA A 6 -22.39 4.95 27.04
C ALA A 6 -23.40 6.12 26.94
N PRO A 7 -23.04 7.33 27.40
CA PRO A 7 -23.89 8.50 27.23
C PRO A 7 -24.17 8.73 25.74
N GLU A 8 -25.42 9.06 25.42
CA GLU A 8 -25.83 9.36 24.06
C GLU A 8 -25.08 10.60 23.54
N ARG A 9 -24.58 10.53 22.31
CA ARG A 9 -23.85 11.62 21.67
C ARG A 9 -24.64 12.11 20.46
N ILE A 10 -24.78 13.43 20.37
CA ILE A 10 -25.38 14.13 19.24
C ILE A 10 -24.27 14.61 18.31
N PHE A 11 -24.47 14.44 17.01
CA PHE A 11 -23.67 14.99 15.92
C PHE A 11 -24.45 16.10 15.23
N ASP A 12 -23.77 17.21 14.93
CA ASP A 12 -24.30 18.31 14.12
C ASP A 12 -24.23 17.99 12.62
N TYR A 13 -24.59 16.75 12.25
CA TYR A 13 -24.55 16.23 10.90
C TYR A 13 -25.76 15.34 10.64
N THR A 14 -26.20 15.31 9.39
CA THR A 14 -27.33 14.48 8.95
C THR A 14 -26.98 13.00 9.12
N ILE A 15 -28.00 12.16 9.34
CA ILE A 15 -27.79 10.71 9.46
C ILE A 15 -27.05 10.12 8.25
N ASN A 16 -27.33 10.63 7.04
CA ASN A 16 -26.67 10.15 5.83
C ASN A 16 -25.17 10.49 5.81
N GLN A 17 -24.77 11.66 6.31
CA GLN A 17 -23.36 12.04 6.46
C GLN A 17 -22.67 11.16 7.49
N VAL A 18 -23.30 10.95 8.65
CA VAL A 18 -22.78 10.09 9.72
C VAL A 18 -22.62 8.65 9.23
N VAL A 19 -23.65 8.05 8.63
CA VAL A 19 -23.60 6.69 8.06
C VAL A 19 -22.57 6.57 6.94
N THR A 20 -22.37 7.63 6.15
CA THR A 20 -21.31 7.67 5.13
C THR A 20 -19.91 7.62 5.76
N ILE A 21 -19.69 8.36 6.86
CA ILE A 21 -18.46 8.27 7.62
C ILE A 21 -18.31 6.90 8.28
N PHE A 22 -19.38 6.31 8.82
CA PHE A 22 -19.34 4.96 9.40
C PHE A 22 -18.66 3.95 8.47
N TYR A 23 -19.06 3.93 7.20
CA TYR A 23 -18.54 2.97 6.23
C TYR A 23 -17.10 3.24 5.78
N ASN A 24 -16.60 4.48 5.92
CA ASN A 24 -15.26 4.94 5.54
C ASN A 24 -14.48 5.56 6.73
N ARG A 25 -14.70 5.08 7.94
CA ARG A 25 -14.13 5.69 9.16
C ARG A 25 -12.65 5.36 9.37
N TYR A 26 -12.13 4.35 8.67
CA TYR A 26 -10.72 3.97 8.73
C TYR A 26 -10.02 4.26 7.39
N PRO A 27 -8.70 4.56 7.42
CA PRO A 27 -7.87 4.79 8.61
C PRO A 27 -8.14 6.16 9.26
N ASN A 28 -8.03 6.25 10.60
CA ASN A 28 -8.06 7.52 11.35
C ASN A 28 -7.00 7.55 12.46
N SER A 29 -6.64 8.75 12.92
CA SER A 29 -5.52 8.95 13.86
C SER A 29 -5.74 8.30 15.24
N PHE A 30 -7.00 8.10 15.65
CA PHE A 30 -7.37 7.55 16.96
C PHE A 30 -7.51 6.01 16.96
N SER A 31 -7.52 5.37 15.79
CA SER A 31 -7.78 3.94 15.62
C SER A 31 -6.60 3.16 15.03
N LYS A 32 -5.37 3.53 15.39
CA LYS A 32 -4.11 2.89 14.93
C LYS A 32 -4.00 1.38 15.20
N HIS A 33 -4.88 0.85 16.05
CA HIS A 33 -4.95 -0.58 16.36
C HIS A 33 -5.70 -1.38 15.28
N VAL A 34 -6.48 -0.73 14.40
CA VAL A 34 -7.14 -1.39 13.27
C VAL A 34 -6.11 -1.56 12.16
N ILE A 35 -5.89 -2.80 11.72
CA ILE A 35 -4.90 -3.15 10.68
C ILE A 35 -5.56 -3.21 9.31
N SER A 36 -6.74 -3.83 9.24
CA SER A 36 -7.48 -4.01 8.01
C SER A 36 -8.97 -4.17 8.28
N GLU A 37 -9.77 -3.85 7.27
CA GLU A 37 -11.22 -4.04 7.24
C GLU A 37 -11.57 -4.66 5.89
N ASP A 38 -12.36 -5.72 5.90
CA ASP A 38 -12.79 -6.41 4.67
C ASP A 38 -14.30 -6.65 4.70
N VAL A 39 -14.96 -6.59 3.55
CA VAL A 39 -16.40 -6.85 3.43
C VAL A 39 -16.58 -8.32 3.08
N ILE A 40 -17.15 -9.09 4.00
CA ILE A 40 -17.43 -10.53 3.78
C ILE A 40 -18.65 -10.70 2.87
N SER A 41 -19.74 -10.00 3.20
CA SER A 41 -20.99 -10.08 2.43
C SER A 41 -21.77 -8.80 2.54
N ARG A 42 -22.57 -8.52 1.51
CA ARG A 42 -23.44 -7.35 1.47
C ARG A 42 -24.68 -7.64 0.63
N GLU A 43 -25.86 -7.31 1.16
CA GLU A 43 -27.14 -7.56 0.51
C GLU A 43 -28.12 -6.39 0.72
N ILE A 44 -29.05 -6.18 -0.22
CA ILE A 44 -30.22 -5.29 -0.03
C ILE A 44 -31.40 -6.23 0.23
N LYS A 45 -32.09 -6.07 1.35
CA LYS A 45 -33.33 -6.81 1.64
C LYS A 45 -34.36 -5.85 2.22
N GLY A 46 -35.50 -5.71 1.56
CA GLY A 46 -36.63 -4.89 2.05
C GLY A 46 -36.26 -3.45 2.41
N GLY A 47 -35.52 -2.73 1.56
CA GLY A 47 -35.09 -1.35 1.83
C GLY A 47 -33.94 -1.22 2.84
N LYS A 48 -33.49 -2.33 3.46
CA LYS A 48 -32.39 -2.37 4.41
C LYS A 48 -31.09 -2.79 3.75
N ILE A 49 -30.02 -2.08 4.10
CA ILE A 49 -28.65 -2.36 3.66
C ILE A 49 -27.96 -3.18 4.75
N ILE A 50 -27.76 -4.46 4.49
CA ILE A 50 -27.08 -5.37 5.42
C ILE A 50 -25.64 -5.56 4.93
N THR A 51 -24.66 -5.22 5.76
CA THR A 51 -23.23 -5.40 5.46
C THR A 51 -22.54 -6.12 6.60
N ARG A 52 -21.80 -7.18 6.28
CA ARG A 52 -20.93 -7.90 7.23
C ARG A 52 -19.47 -7.65 6.86
N LYS A 53 -18.69 -7.18 7.82
CA LYS A 53 -17.28 -6.86 7.67
C LYS A 53 -16.41 -7.62 8.66
N LEU A 54 -15.24 -8.08 8.22
CA LEU A 54 -14.18 -8.58 9.08
C LEU A 54 -13.18 -7.45 9.35
N ILE A 55 -13.08 -7.03 10.60
CA ILE A 55 -12.12 -6.04 11.05
C ILE A 55 -11.01 -6.77 11.81
N VAL A 56 -9.76 -6.62 11.37
CA VAL A 56 -8.60 -7.21 12.04
C VAL A 56 -7.90 -6.13 12.85
N LYS A 57 -7.82 -6.34 14.17
CA LYS A 57 -7.14 -5.44 15.09
C LYS A 57 -5.79 -6.03 15.51
N ARG A 58 -4.76 -5.18 15.62
CA ARG A 58 -3.50 -5.52 16.27
C ARG A 58 -3.81 -5.91 17.70
N GLY A 59 -3.24 -7.03 18.12
CA GLY A 59 -3.53 -7.74 19.37
C GLY A 59 -3.79 -6.79 20.52
N ALA A 60 -4.90 -7.07 21.21
CA ALA A 60 -5.39 -6.39 22.38
C ALA A 60 -4.26 -5.82 23.27
N GLY A 61 -3.97 -4.53 23.12
CA GLY A 61 -3.07 -3.83 24.05
C GLY A 61 -3.52 -4.00 25.51
N PHE A 62 -4.82 -4.25 25.74
CA PHE A 62 -5.39 -4.57 27.03
C PHE A 62 -4.95 -5.93 27.60
N LEU A 63 -4.75 -6.96 26.77
CA LEU A 63 -4.22 -8.25 27.24
C LEU A 63 -2.77 -8.14 27.70
N LYS A 64 -2.02 -7.12 27.22
CA LYS A 64 -0.68 -6.80 27.74
C LYS A 64 -0.72 -6.05 29.09
N SER A 65 -1.84 -5.43 29.44
CA SER A 65 -2.06 -4.75 30.73
C SER A 65 -2.61 -5.67 31.81
N VAL A 66 -3.03 -6.88 31.46
CA VAL A 66 -3.42 -7.92 32.42
C VAL A 66 -2.15 -8.59 32.95
N PRO A 67 -1.94 -8.65 34.28
CA PRO A 67 -0.81 -9.35 34.86
C PRO A 67 -0.70 -10.80 34.35
N ARG A 68 0.51 -11.22 33.97
CA ARG A 68 0.76 -12.51 33.30
C ARG A 68 0.26 -13.74 34.07
N TRP A 69 0.15 -13.64 35.39
CA TRP A 69 -0.36 -14.70 36.27
C TRP A 69 -1.90 -14.84 36.26
N ILE A 70 -2.62 -13.87 35.69
CA ILE A 70 -4.09 -13.85 35.62
C ILE A 70 -4.60 -14.50 34.33
N SER A 71 -3.80 -14.54 33.25
CA SER A 71 -4.23 -15.13 31.98
C SER A 71 -3.07 -15.63 31.10
N ARG A 72 -3.17 -16.88 30.62
CA ARG A 72 -2.32 -17.47 29.55
C ARG A 72 -2.49 -16.79 28.18
N GLN A 73 -3.42 -15.83 28.04
CA GLN A 73 -3.87 -15.25 26.76
C GLN A 73 -3.07 -14.01 26.32
N THR A 74 -1.93 -13.72 26.94
CA THR A 74 -1.08 -12.56 26.62
C THR A 74 -0.34 -12.66 25.27
N HIS A 75 -0.44 -13.80 24.57
CA HIS A 75 0.20 -14.07 23.28
C HIS A 75 -0.64 -13.71 22.04
N VAL A 76 -1.85 -13.16 22.19
CA VAL A 76 -2.73 -12.86 21.04
C VAL A 76 -2.18 -11.67 20.24
N ALA A 77 -1.59 -11.94 19.08
CA ALA A 77 -1.01 -10.92 18.20
C ALA A 77 -2.06 -10.16 17.36
N PHE A 78 -3.23 -10.76 17.13
CA PHE A 78 -4.32 -10.18 16.31
C PHE A 78 -5.70 -10.60 16.84
N MET A 79 -6.68 -9.69 16.76
CA MET A 79 -8.06 -9.94 17.18
C MET A 79 -9.02 -9.68 16.02
N PRO A 80 -9.45 -10.71 15.27
CA PRO A 80 -10.51 -10.59 14.28
C PRO A 80 -11.86 -10.34 14.95
N THR A 81 -12.56 -9.31 14.48
CA THR A 81 -13.89 -8.91 14.92
C THR A 81 -14.84 -8.83 13.73
N LEU A 82 -16.03 -9.41 13.86
CA LEU A 82 -17.09 -9.34 12.87
C LEU A 82 -17.98 -8.15 13.20
N GLU A 83 -18.17 -7.26 12.22
CA GLU A 83 -19.09 -6.13 12.29
C GLU A 83 -20.24 -6.35 11.31
N GLU A 84 -21.45 -6.47 11.84
CA GLU A 84 -22.69 -6.50 11.07
C GLU A 84 -23.38 -5.15 11.20
N SER A 85 -23.78 -4.56 10.07
CA SER A 85 -24.45 -3.27 10.02
C SER A 85 -25.72 -3.36 9.19
N ILE A 86 -26.81 -2.83 9.72
CA ILE A 86 -28.14 -2.80 9.11
C ILE A 86 -28.55 -1.34 9.05
N PHE A 87 -28.52 -0.75 7.87
CA PHE A 87 -29.00 0.61 7.64
C PHE A 87 -30.37 0.58 6.98
N ASP A 88 -31.38 1.08 7.67
CA ASP A 88 -32.70 1.34 7.12
C ASP A 88 -32.73 2.74 6.50
N VAL A 89 -32.88 2.79 5.18
CA VAL A 89 -32.87 4.05 4.42
C VAL A 89 -34.16 4.85 4.66
N ILE A 90 -35.28 4.18 4.91
CA ILE A 90 -36.59 4.79 5.08
C ILE A 90 -36.70 5.37 6.49
N GLU A 91 -36.38 4.57 7.51
CA GLU A 91 -36.39 5.04 8.90
C GLU A 91 -35.21 5.97 9.22
N GLY A 92 -34.15 5.95 8.41
CA GLY A 92 -32.93 6.71 8.69
C GLY A 92 -32.26 6.24 9.99
N THR A 93 -32.17 4.92 10.17
CA THR A 93 -31.60 4.31 11.38
C THR A 93 -30.54 3.29 10.98
N LEU A 94 -29.33 3.42 11.58
CA LEU A 94 -28.25 2.46 11.41
C LEU A 94 -28.04 1.71 12.73
N ILE A 95 -28.16 0.38 12.70
CA ILE A 95 -27.83 -0.51 13.82
C ILE A 95 -26.58 -1.30 13.46
N THR A 96 -25.63 -1.37 14.37
CA THR A 96 -24.37 -2.10 14.17
C THR A 96 -24.10 -3.04 15.33
N HIS A 97 -23.74 -4.28 15.04
CA HIS A 97 -23.30 -5.28 16.00
C HIS A 97 -21.85 -5.67 15.69
N THR A 98 -20.95 -5.38 16.63
CA THR A 98 -19.53 -5.71 16.50
C THR A 98 -19.13 -6.70 17.58
N ARG A 99 -18.70 -7.90 17.17
CA ARG A 99 -18.36 -9.00 18.07
C ARG A 99 -17.02 -9.63 17.75
N ASN A 100 -16.34 -10.17 18.76
CA ASN A 100 -15.15 -10.98 18.53
C ASN A 100 -15.53 -12.34 17.93
N VAL A 101 -14.75 -12.80 16.96
CA VAL A 101 -14.97 -14.13 16.33
C VAL A 101 -14.02 -15.16 16.90
N SER A 102 -12.85 -14.73 17.38
CA SER A 102 -11.91 -15.57 18.10
C SER A 102 -12.15 -15.48 19.60
N TRP A 103 -11.84 -16.57 20.31
CA TRP A 103 -11.89 -16.67 21.78
C TRP A 103 -13.27 -16.55 22.43
N THR A 104 -14.35 -16.78 21.67
CA THR A 104 -15.74 -16.72 22.17
C THR A 104 -16.00 -17.62 23.38
N ASN A 105 -15.30 -18.76 23.49
CA ASN A 105 -15.40 -19.66 24.64
C ASN A 105 -14.87 -19.07 25.95
N THR A 106 -13.99 -18.06 25.88
CA THR A 106 -13.37 -17.45 27.06
C THR A 106 -13.80 -16.01 27.30
N LEU A 107 -14.00 -15.24 26.23
CA LEU A 107 -14.47 -13.87 26.30
C LEU A 107 -15.43 -13.64 25.14
N ASP A 108 -16.68 -13.34 25.46
CA ASP A 108 -17.68 -12.92 24.50
C ASP A 108 -17.98 -11.44 24.72
N MET A 109 -17.72 -10.64 23.69
CA MET A 109 -17.86 -9.20 23.72
C MET A 109 -18.64 -8.76 22.49
N THR A 110 -19.79 -8.16 22.73
CA THR A 110 -20.68 -7.64 21.68
C THR A 110 -20.98 -6.17 21.94
N GLU A 111 -20.57 -5.31 21.02
CA GLU A 111 -20.89 -3.89 20.99
C GLU A 111 -22.05 -3.64 20.03
N THR A 112 -23.12 -2.99 20.52
CA THR A 112 -24.25 -2.55 19.71
C THR A 112 -24.27 -1.02 19.67
N CYS A 113 -24.24 -0.44 18.46
CA CYS A 113 -24.46 1.00 18.27
C CYS A 113 -25.74 1.22 17.48
N THR A 114 -26.57 2.15 17.94
CA THR A 114 -27.80 2.59 17.26
C THR A 114 -27.66 4.06 16.92
N TYR A 115 -27.64 4.37 15.64
CA TYR A 115 -27.61 5.73 15.12
C TYR A 115 -29.01 6.11 14.65
N LYS A 116 -29.53 7.25 15.11
CA LYS A 116 -30.87 7.73 14.77
C LYS A 116 -30.82 9.14 14.19
N LYS A 117 -31.72 9.42 13.25
CA LYS A 117 -31.99 10.77 12.77
C LYS A 117 -32.67 11.59 13.86
N LEU A 118 -32.22 12.83 14.06
CA LEU A 118 -32.85 13.84 14.91
C LEU A 118 -33.40 15.00 14.05
N PRO A 119 -34.27 15.86 14.63
CA PRO A 119 -34.64 17.16 14.02
C PRO A 119 -33.40 18.04 13.72
N ASP A 120 -33.59 19.08 12.89
CA ASP A 120 -32.56 20.07 12.53
C ASP A 120 -31.30 19.52 11.88
N SER A 121 -31.43 18.49 11.04
CA SER A 121 -30.29 17.86 10.35
C SER A 121 -29.23 17.29 11.29
N LYS A 122 -29.61 16.96 12.53
CA LYS A 122 -28.74 16.31 13.51
C LYS A 122 -28.94 14.80 13.52
N SER A 123 -28.03 14.10 14.18
CA SER A 123 -28.16 12.67 14.43
C SER A 123 -27.60 12.30 15.79
N SER A 124 -28.09 11.21 16.39
CA SER A 124 -27.56 10.70 17.65
C SER A 124 -26.96 9.32 17.49
N VAL A 125 -26.07 8.96 18.41
CA VAL A 125 -25.57 7.59 18.57
C VAL A 125 -25.70 7.15 20.02
N LYS A 126 -26.38 6.02 20.21
CA LYS A 126 -26.44 5.27 21.46
C LYS A 126 -25.55 4.04 21.35
N ARG A 127 -24.67 3.80 22.33
CA ARG A 127 -23.74 2.66 22.34
C ARG A 127 -23.91 1.81 23.58
N ILE A 128 -23.99 0.50 23.38
CA ILE A 128 -24.15 -0.50 24.42
C ILE A 128 -23.06 -1.55 24.25
N LEU A 129 -22.36 -1.89 25.32
CA LEU A 129 -21.42 -3.00 25.35
C LEU A 129 -21.95 -4.10 26.27
N SER A 130 -22.00 -5.32 25.75
CA SER A 130 -22.19 -6.55 26.51
C SER A 130 -20.88 -7.32 26.59
N VAL A 131 -20.49 -7.71 27.81
CA VAL A 131 -19.31 -8.54 28.05
C VAL A 131 -19.69 -9.75 28.91
N LYS A 132 -19.17 -10.92 28.52
CA LYS A 132 -19.23 -12.16 29.29
C LYS A 132 -17.85 -12.83 29.26
N ALA A 133 -17.22 -12.94 30.42
CA ALA A 133 -15.96 -13.64 30.58
C ALA A 133 -16.18 -15.01 31.23
N ASN A 134 -15.52 -16.04 30.71
CA ASN A 134 -15.55 -17.39 31.21
C ASN A 134 -14.16 -17.81 31.70
N CYS A 135 -13.76 -17.22 32.83
CA CYS A 135 -12.46 -17.46 33.48
C CYS A 135 -12.58 -17.35 35.00
N ARG A 136 -11.54 -17.78 35.74
CA ARG A 136 -11.51 -17.82 37.21
C ARG A 136 -11.84 -16.48 37.91
N PHE A 137 -11.62 -15.36 37.22
CA PHE A 137 -11.87 -13.99 37.72
C PHE A 137 -12.78 -13.20 36.78
N SER A 138 -13.84 -13.84 36.25
CA SER A 138 -14.75 -13.27 35.25
C SER A 138 -15.25 -11.87 35.62
N ASN A 139 -15.73 -11.66 36.85
CA ASN A 139 -16.26 -10.36 37.29
C ASN A 139 -15.22 -9.22 37.24
N LEU A 140 -13.97 -9.50 37.67
CA LEU A 140 -12.89 -8.49 37.62
C LEU A 140 -12.50 -8.17 36.18
N VAL A 141 -12.43 -9.20 35.33
CA VAL A 141 -12.13 -9.04 33.90
C VAL A 141 -13.23 -8.23 33.20
N GLU A 142 -14.51 -8.55 33.46
CA GLU A 142 -15.66 -7.82 32.92
C GLU A 142 -15.61 -6.34 33.34
N GLN A 143 -15.46 -6.03 34.63
CA GLN A 143 -15.38 -4.64 35.11
C GLN A 143 -14.20 -3.86 34.51
N PHE A 144 -13.04 -4.51 34.40
CA PHE A 144 -11.87 -3.90 33.78
C PHE A 144 -12.09 -3.59 32.30
N LEU A 145 -12.71 -4.50 31.55
CA LEU A 145 -13.04 -4.30 30.14
C LEU A 145 -14.06 -3.18 29.95
N LEU A 146 -15.06 -3.07 30.82
CA LEU A 146 -16.02 -1.96 30.79
C LEU A 146 -15.33 -0.59 31.01
N LYS A 147 -14.39 -0.52 31.96
CA LYS A 147 -13.60 0.71 32.21
C LYS A 147 -12.75 1.10 30.99
N LEU A 148 -12.14 0.12 30.32
CA LEU A 148 -11.39 0.34 29.09
C LEU A 148 -12.27 0.76 27.93
N PHE A 149 -13.46 0.18 27.80
CA PHE A 149 -14.43 0.55 26.79
C PHE A 149 -14.84 2.02 26.93
N ARG A 150 -15.12 2.49 28.16
CA ARG A 150 -15.40 3.90 28.44
C ARG A 150 -14.27 4.85 27.99
N LYS A 151 -13.01 4.42 28.08
CA LYS A 151 -11.88 5.21 27.56
C LYS A 151 -11.77 5.13 26.03
N SER A 152 -12.16 3.99 25.45
CA SER A 152 -12.15 3.76 24.01
C SER A 152 -13.24 4.53 23.27
N THR A 153 -14.45 4.64 23.82
CA THR A 153 -15.57 5.38 23.21
C THR A 153 -15.20 6.81 22.88
N ASN A 154 -14.49 7.50 23.77
CA ASN A 154 -13.99 8.86 23.54
C ASN A 154 -13.01 8.93 22.35
N LYS A 155 -12.14 7.92 22.17
CA LYS A 155 -11.24 7.86 21.02
C LYS A 155 -11.99 7.57 19.72
N THR A 156 -12.97 6.67 19.77
CA THR A 156 -13.84 6.37 18.62
C THR A 156 -14.59 7.62 18.17
N LEU A 157 -15.13 8.42 19.10
CA LEU A 157 -15.80 9.68 18.79
C LEU A 157 -14.85 10.69 18.14
N LYS A 158 -13.66 10.90 18.73
CA LYS A 158 -12.65 11.81 18.14
C LYS A 158 -12.24 11.41 16.72
N GLY A 159 -12.07 10.10 16.45
CA GLY A 159 -11.78 9.61 15.09
C GLY A 159 -12.95 9.76 14.12
N TYR A 160 -14.17 9.75 14.63
CA TYR A 160 -15.37 10.01 13.84
C TYR A 160 -15.48 11.50 13.48
N ASP A 161 -15.26 12.38 14.46
CA ASP A 161 -15.23 13.84 14.29
C ASP A 161 -14.12 14.25 13.32
N GLU A 162 -12.91 13.68 13.44
CA GLU A 162 -11.80 13.86 12.50
C GLU A 162 -12.25 13.62 11.05
N LYS A 163 -12.97 12.52 10.80
CA LYS A 163 -13.43 12.15 9.46
C LYS A 163 -14.61 12.98 8.97
N LEU A 164 -15.50 13.41 9.86
CA LEU A 164 -16.57 14.34 9.53
C LEU A 164 -15.99 15.71 9.13
N ILE A 165 -15.03 16.22 9.91
CA ILE A 165 -14.35 17.50 9.65
C ILE A 165 -13.58 17.45 8.33
N GLU A 166 -12.72 16.43 8.16
CA GLU A 166 -11.91 16.24 6.96
C GLU A 166 -12.76 16.22 5.68
N ARG A 167 -13.96 15.63 5.76
CA ARG A 167 -14.81 15.41 4.60
C ARG A 167 -15.81 16.53 4.33
N PHE A 168 -16.33 17.20 5.37
CA PHE A 168 -17.44 18.16 5.22
C PHE A 168 -17.10 19.59 5.69
N LEU A 169 -16.07 19.80 6.52
CA LEU A 169 -15.68 21.15 7.00
C LEU A 169 -14.53 21.79 6.21
N ASN A 170 -13.84 21.06 5.32
CA ASN A 170 -12.85 21.66 4.41
C ASN A 170 -13.46 22.68 3.43
N TYR A 171 -14.79 22.75 3.32
CA TYR A 171 -15.50 23.83 2.58
C TYR A 171 -15.63 25.14 3.39
N PHE A 172 -15.48 25.09 4.71
CA PHE A 172 -15.65 26.27 5.58
C PHE A 172 -14.33 27.03 5.80
N PHE A 173 -13.17 26.40 5.56
CA PHE A 173 -11.86 26.98 5.84
C PHE A 173 -11.35 27.94 4.76
N GLU A 174 -11.89 27.89 3.53
CA GLU A 174 -11.60 28.90 2.51
C GLU A 174 -12.22 30.28 2.82
N LEU A 175 -13.15 30.35 3.79
CA LEU A 175 -13.81 31.60 4.22
C LEU A 175 -13.14 32.30 5.41
N LYS A 176 -12.03 31.76 5.94
CA LYS A 176 -11.30 32.38 7.06
C LYS A 176 -9.96 33.02 6.65
N ILE A 177 -9.88 33.50 5.41
CA ILE A 177 -8.91 34.53 4.98
C ILE A 177 -9.51 35.90 5.32
N MET A 178 -9.73 36.15 6.61
CA MET A 178 -9.97 37.48 7.16
C MET A 178 -9.16 37.61 8.44
N ASN A 179 -7.89 38.02 8.28
CA ASN A 179 -7.13 38.86 9.22
C ASN A 179 -5.68 39.09 8.73
N SER A 180 -5.50 39.38 7.44
CA SER A 180 -4.20 39.85 6.90
C SER A 180 -3.78 41.20 7.50
N SER A 181 -4.75 42.02 7.89
CA SER A 181 -4.55 43.32 8.54
C SER A 181 -3.99 43.19 9.97
N VAL A 182 -4.44 42.21 10.75
CA VAL A 182 -3.98 42.00 12.15
C VAL A 182 -2.54 41.50 12.20
N ALA A 183 -2.15 40.62 11.28
CA ALA A 183 -0.79 40.09 11.20
C ALA A 183 0.25 41.16 10.81
N LEU A 184 -0.15 42.13 9.98
CA LEU A 184 0.71 43.25 9.59
C LEU A 184 1.01 44.15 10.80
N VAL A 185 0.00 44.45 11.62
CA VAL A 185 0.13 45.30 12.82
C VAL A 185 1.11 44.70 13.84
N TRP A 186 1.05 43.40 14.10
CA TRP A 186 1.98 42.78 15.04
C TRP A 186 3.42 42.71 14.52
N ARG A 187 3.62 42.58 13.20
CA ARG A 187 4.95 42.61 12.59
C ARG A 187 5.58 44.00 12.67
N THR A 188 4.81 45.07 12.39
CA THR A 188 5.31 46.44 12.49
C THR A 188 5.63 46.82 13.93
N LEU A 189 4.78 46.44 14.90
CA LEU A 189 5.05 46.61 16.33
C LEU A 189 6.31 45.85 16.77
N CYS A 190 6.51 44.62 16.30
CA CYS A 190 7.72 43.84 16.59
C CYS A 190 8.97 44.56 16.08
N SER A 191 8.97 45.03 14.82
CA SER A 191 10.12 45.75 14.24
C SER A 191 10.40 47.07 14.97
N LEU A 192 9.37 47.85 15.31
CA LEU A 192 9.51 49.10 16.06
C LEU A 192 10.08 48.86 17.47
N SER A 193 9.64 47.81 18.17
CA SER A 193 10.12 47.51 19.51
C SER A 193 11.61 47.11 19.53
N ILE A 194 12.08 46.37 18.52
CA ILE A 194 13.49 46.01 18.35
C ILE A 194 14.34 47.25 18.05
N LEU A 195 13.87 48.15 17.18
CA LEU A 195 14.57 49.42 16.90
C LEU A 195 14.65 50.31 18.15
N SER A 196 13.59 50.37 18.94
CA SER A 196 13.58 51.13 20.21
C SER A 196 14.54 50.54 21.24
N LEU A 197 14.64 49.20 21.36
CA LEU A 197 15.62 48.54 22.22
C LEU A 197 17.07 48.83 21.77
N ALA A 198 17.33 48.81 20.47
CA ALA A 198 18.64 49.17 19.91
C ALA A 198 18.99 50.64 20.18
N HIS A 199 18.02 51.55 20.05
CA HIS A 199 18.19 52.96 20.40
C HIS A 199 18.54 53.13 21.88
N CYS A 200 17.83 52.45 22.78
CA CYS A 200 18.13 52.49 24.21
C CYS A 200 19.55 52.00 24.52
N ALA A 201 20.01 50.93 23.87
CA ALA A 201 21.36 50.41 24.03
C ALA A 201 22.42 51.43 23.56
N TYR A 202 22.18 52.10 22.43
CA TYR A 202 23.05 53.17 21.93
C TYR A 202 23.10 54.36 22.89
N SER A 203 21.94 54.85 23.33
CA SER A 203 21.84 55.98 24.27
C SER A 203 22.49 55.67 25.62
N ALA A 204 22.38 54.44 26.14
CA ALA A 204 23.08 54.01 27.34
C ALA A 204 24.61 54.02 27.15
N ALA A 205 25.10 53.55 26.00
CA ALA A 205 26.52 53.57 25.67
C ALA A 205 27.05 55.02 25.53
N GLN A 206 26.29 55.90 24.89
CA GLN A 206 26.65 57.31 24.73
C GLN A 206 26.68 58.04 26.07
N HIS A 207 25.69 57.82 26.94
CA HIS A 207 25.67 58.40 28.29
C HIS A 207 26.89 57.96 29.11
N ARG A 208 27.27 56.68 29.03
CA ARG A 208 28.48 56.17 29.69
C ARG A 208 29.76 56.81 29.14
N SER A 209 29.84 57.03 27.84
CA SER A 209 30.98 57.72 27.22
C SER A 209 31.05 59.19 27.62
N TYR A 210 29.91 59.87 27.71
CA TYR A 210 29.81 61.25 28.17
C TYR A 210 30.28 61.42 29.62
N LEU A 211 29.85 60.54 30.54
CA LEU A 211 30.30 60.56 31.93
C LEU A 211 31.83 60.39 32.07
N ARG A 212 32.44 59.56 31.20
CA ARG A 212 33.91 59.41 31.15
C ARG A 212 34.61 60.70 30.73
N LEU A 213 34.05 61.44 29.77
CA LEU A 213 34.63 62.71 29.31
C LEU A 213 34.58 63.79 30.39
N ILE A 214 33.56 63.76 31.25
CA ILE A 214 33.39 64.74 32.34
C ILE A 214 34.09 64.29 33.64
N GLY A 215 34.66 63.08 33.67
CA GLY A 215 35.37 62.54 34.83
C GLY A 215 34.45 62.18 36.00
N GLN A 216 33.14 62.02 35.77
CA GLN A 216 32.20 61.61 36.81
C GLN A 216 32.05 60.09 36.88
N PRO A 217 31.94 59.51 38.10
CA PRO A 217 31.72 58.08 38.26
C PRO A 217 30.30 57.68 37.82
N PHE A 218 30.17 56.50 37.20
CA PHE A 218 28.86 55.95 36.83
C PHE A 218 28.13 55.43 38.08
N THR A 219 27.02 56.07 38.45
CA THR A 219 26.21 55.69 39.62
C THR A 219 24.93 54.94 39.23
N CYS A 220 24.16 55.48 38.27
CA CYS A 220 22.94 54.83 37.76
C CYS A 220 22.62 55.28 36.32
N LEU A 221 21.72 54.55 35.65
CA LEU A 221 21.20 54.90 34.33
C LEU A 221 20.09 55.96 34.47
N PRO A 222 19.96 56.93 33.54
CA PRO A 222 18.85 57.87 33.55
C PRO A 222 17.49 57.16 33.57
N ILE A 223 16.56 57.72 34.34
CA ILE A 223 15.23 57.14 34.57
C ILE A 223 14.45 56.99 33.26
N ASP A 224 14.58 57.94 32.32
CA ASP A 224 13.92 57.91 31.02
C ASP A 224 14.37 56.71 30.17
N LEU A 225 15.66 56.38 30.21
CA LEU A 225 16.23 55.20 29.54
C LEU A 225 15.74 53.90 30.17
N LEU A 226 15.59 53.85 31.49
CA LEU A 226 15.02 52.69 32.20
C LEU A 226 13.55 52.46 31.83
N PHE A 227 12.73 53.51 31.79
CA PHE A 227 11.33 53.37 31.37
C PHE A 227 11.20 52.97 29.90
N GLN A 228 11.98 53.59 29.00
CA GLN A 228 11.91 53.27 27.57
C GLN A 228 12.34 51.82 27.29
N THR A 229 13.34 51.30 27.99
CA THR A 229 13.78 49.90 27.86
C THR A 229 12.74 48.90 28.34
N ILE A 230 12.12 49.14 29.50
CA ILE A 230 11.08 48.26 30.06
C ILE A 230 9.86 48.20 29.13
N ILE A 231 9.38 49.36 28.67
CA ILE A 231 8.22 49.43 27.77
C ILE A 231 8.52 48.74 26.43
N SER A 232 9.69 49.01 25.85
CA SER A 232 10.08 48.41 24.57
C SER A 232 10.24 46.88 24.68
N LEU A 233 10.76 46.39 25.81
CA LEU A 233 10.89 44.95 26.08
C LEU A 233 9.52 44.27 26.21
N LEU A 234 8.57 44.87 26.92
CA LEU A 234 7.21 44.32 27.07
C LEU A 234 6.50 44.23 25.71
N ILE A 235 6.58 45.28 24.89
CA ILE A 235 5.99 45.29 23.55
C ILE A 235 6.65 44.23 22.65
N ALA A 236 7.97 44.05 22.74
CA ALA A 236 8.70 43.02 22.00
C ALA A 236 8.24 41.61 22.38
N MET A 237 8.10 41.32 23.68
CA MET A 237 7.62 40.00 24.14
C MET A 237 6.19 39.71 23.68
N ILE A 238 5.28 40.68 23.81
CA ILE A 238 3.88 40.52 23.37
C ILE A 238 3.83 40.32 21.86
N SER A 239 4.50 41.19 21.09
CA SER A 239 4.45 41.15 19.62
C SER A 239 5.06 39.86 19.06
N THR A 240 6.17 39.38 19.62
CA THR A 240 6.80 38.12 19.18
C THR A 240 5.93 36.90 19.47
N ALA A 241 5.23 36.86 20.60
CA ALA A 241 4.28 35.79 20.91
C ALA A 241 3.14 35.70 19.89
N PHE A 242 2.63 36.83 19.40
CA PHE A 242 1.57 36.85 18.38
C PHE A 242 2.06 36.64 16.94
N VAL A 243 3.32 36.98 16.62
CA VAL A 243 3.92 36.76 15.28
C VAL A 243 4.31 35.30 15.05
N VAL A 244 4.81 34.61 16.06
CA VAL A 244 5.32 33.22 15.94
C VAL A 244 4.18 32.19 15.81
N GLY A 245 2.96 32.54 16.23
CA GLY A 245 1.79 31.65 16.18
C GLY A 245 1.86 30.51 17.20
N GLU A 246 0.85 29.64 17.23
CA GLU A 246 0.83 28.50 18.14
C GLU A 246 2.01 27.55 17.89
N PHE A 247 2.74 27.19 18.95
CA PHE A 247 3.85 26.25 18.89
C PHE A 247 3.40 24.91 18.29
N GLN A 248 3.89 24.63 17.08
CA GLN A 248 3.73 23.32 16.45
C GLN A 248 4.60 22.29 17.18
N PRO A 249 4.05 21.16 17.67
CA PRO A 249 4.89 20.10 18.23
C PRO A 249 5.86 19.56 17.17
N ILE A 250 7.10 19.26 17.57
CA ILE A 250 8.14 18.68 16.71
C ILE A 250 7.58 17.45 15.99
N ARG A 251 7.41 17.57 14.67
CA ARG A 251 6.73 16.56 13.86
C ARG A 251 7.66 15.40 13.53
N ALA A 252 7.17 14.18 13.72
CA ALA A 252 7.76 12.94 13.19
C ALA A 252 7.86 12.91 11.64
N ASP A 253 7.34 13.95 10.99
CA ASP A 253 7.27 14.16 9.54
C ASP A 253 8.64 14.15 8.87
N PHE A 254 9.74 14.47 9.55
CA PHE A 254 11.06 14.50 8.89
C PHE A 254 11.57 13.11 8.47
N LEU A 255 11.11 12.04 9.12
CA LEU A 255 11.34 10.66 8.68
C LEU A 255 10.31 10.20 7.64
N THR A 256 9.12 10.80 7.65
CA THR A 256 7.99 10.46 6.77
C THR A 256 8.00 11.24 5.45
N SER A 257 8.75 12.36 5.36
CA SER A 257 8.85 13.28 4.22
C SER A 257 9.41 12.67 2.94
N LYS A 258 10.07 11.50 3.04
CA LYS A 258 10.51 10.73 1.85
C LYS A 258 9.37 10.00 1.13
N LYS A 259 8.16 9.98 1.69
CA LYS A 259 6.97 9.37 1.09
C LYS A 259 5.94 10.46 0.85
N SER A 260 5.44 10.57 -0.39
CA SER A 260 4.33 11.49 -0.66
C SER A 260 3.13 11.15 0.21
N TRP A 261 2.29 12.13 0.55
CA TRP A 261 1.05 11.90 1.30
C TRP A 261 0.19 10.81 0.65
N ASP A 262 0.17 10.73 -0.68
CA ASP A 262 -0.48 9.67 -1.45
C ASP A 262 0.12 8.28 -1.22
N THR A 263 1.43 8.19 -0.93
CA THR A 263 2.11 6.92 -0.58
C THR A 263 1.84 6.49 0.87
N ILE A 264 1.63 7.45 1.78
CA ILE A 264 1.36 7.19 3.21
C ILE A 264 -0.13 6.87 3.43
N GLY A 265 -1.03 7.50 2.66
CA GLY A 265 -2.47 7.23 2.67
C GLY A 265 -2.89 5.98 1.90
N ASN A 266 -2.02 5.46 1.01
CA ASN A 266 -2.25 4.22 0.30
C ASN A 266 -1.99 3.02 1.22
N CYS A 267 -3.05 2.62 1.93
CA CYS A 267 -3.12 1.36 2.65
C CYS A 267 -4.05 0.41 1.89
N PRO A 268 -3.52 -0.51 1.07
CA PRO A 268 -4.34 -1.37 0.21
C PRO A 268 -5.39 -2.19 0.96
N SER A 269 -5.11 -2.50 2.24
CA SER A 269 -6.01 -3.21 3.15
C SER A 269 -7.25 -2.43 3.58
N PHE A 270 -7.40 -1.16 3.20
CA PHE A 270 -8.56 -0.31 3.48
C PHE A 270 -9.28 0.18 2.21
N TYR A 271 -8.85 -0.22 1.01
CA TYR A 271 -9.61 0.13 -0.20
C TYR A 271 -10.91 -0.66 -0.26
N ILE A 272 -12.02 0.06 -0.35
CA ILE A 272 -13.36 -0.48 -0.56
C ILE A 272 -13.83 0.02 -1.92
N PHE A 273 -13.89 -0.86 -2.92
CA PHE A 273 -14.20 -0.50 -4.30
C PHE A 273 -15.70 -0.24 -4.53
N ASP A 274 -16.56 -1.00 -3.85
CA ASP A 274 -18.01 -0.86 -3.90
C ASP A 274 -18.55 -0.40 -2.55
N HIS A 275 -18.99 0.85 -2.42
CA HIS A 275 -19.73 1.34 -1.25
C HIS A 275 -21.09 1.95 -1.64
N ARG A 276 -22.16 1.65 -0.88
CA ARG A 276 -23.52 2.19 -1.16
C ARG A 276 -23.70 3.67 -0.84
N GLY A 277 -22.71 4.33 -0.21
CA GLY A 277 -22.69 5.79 -0.06
C GLY A 277 -22.81 6.54 -1.38
N LYS A 278 -22.42 5.93 -2.51
CA LYS A 278 -22.65 6.48 -3.86
C LYS A 278 -24.14 6.57 -4.22
N CYS A 279 -24.95 5.60 -3.79
CA CYS A 279 -26.38 5.57 -4.07
C CYS A 279 -27.17 6.50 -3.13
N LEU A 280 -26.66 6.76 -1.92
CA LEU A 280 -27.31 7.61 -0.91
C LEU A 280 -27.15 9.12 -1.20
N LEU A 281 -26.18 9.49 -2.04
CA LEU A 281 -25.91 10.86 -2.48
C LEU A 281 -25.55 10.84 -3.98
N PRO A 282 -26.49 11.07 -4.91
CA PRO A 282 -26.21 11.01 -6.34
C PRO A 282 -25.21 12.07 -6.84
N LYS A 283 -24.98 13.16 -6.08
CA LYS A 283 -23.92 14.17 -6.31
C LYS A 283 -22.62 13.88 -5.54
N PHE A 284 -22.46 12.67 -5.02
CA PHE A 284 -21.28 12.30 -4.25
C PHE A 284 -20.06 12.15 -5.16
N GLU A 285 -19.22 13.18 -5.23
CA GLU A 285 -17.82 13.04 -5.61
C GLU A 285 -17.03 12.55 -4.38
N PRO A 286 -16.60 11.29 -4.33
CA PRO A 286 -15.66 10.86 -3.31
C PRO A 286 -14.38 11.68 -3.40
N THR A 287 -13.90 12.23 -2.29
CA THR A 287 -12.62 12.96 -2.21
C THR A 287 -11.40 12.12 -2.63
N THR A 288 -11.56 10.81 -2.90
CA THR A 288 -10.55 9.99 -3.57
C THR A 288 -10.41 10.26 -5.06
N THR A 289 -11.38 10.92 -5.71
CA THR A 289 -11.42 11.25 -7.14
C THR A 289 -11.20 12.74 -7.36
N LEU A 290 -10.05 13.25 -6.93
CA LEU A 290 -9.48 14.35 -7.71
C LEU A 290 -9.20 13.75 -9.08
N LYS A 291 -9.83 14.27 -10.14
CA LYS A 291 -9.37 14.03 -11.52
C LYS A 291 -7.85 14.19 -11.48
N SER A 292 -7.12 13.10 -11.69
CA SER A 292 -5.70 13.09 -11.40
C SER A 292 -5.04 14.17 -12.23
N THR A 293 -4.31 15.05 -11.56
CA THR A 293 -3.66 16.17 -12.24
C THR A 293 -2.59 15.60 -13.19
N PRO A 294 -2.24 16.31 -14.27
CA PRO A 294 -1.14 15.90 -15.14
C PRO A 294 0.16 15.63 -14.36
N GLN A 295 0.39 16.36 -13.25
CA GLN A 295 1.50 16.13 -12.33
C GLN A 295 1.44 14.76 -11.65
N GLN A 296 0.29 14.34 -11.14
CA GLN A 296 0.12 13.03 -10.51
C GLN A 296 0.36 11.87 -11.50
N TYR A 297 -0.04 12.02 -12.76
CA TYR A 297 0.28 11.04 -13.80
C TYR A 297 1.78 10.95 -14.06
N GLN A 298 2.47 12.09 -14.13
CA GLN A 298 3.90 12.11 -14.32
C GLN A 298 4.65 11.47 -13.14
N GLU A 299 4.21 11.75 -11.91
CA GLU A 299 4.73 11.11 -10.70
C GLU A 299 4.49 9.60 -10.70
N ALA A 300 3.30 9.17 -11.10
CA ALA A 300 2.95 7.75 -11.23
C ALA A 300 3.83 7.03 -12.28
N LEU A 301 4.10 7.67 -13.43
CA LEU A 301 5.01 7.13 -14.44
C LEU A 301 6.46 7.09 -13.95
N ASN A 302 6.93 8.15 -13.28
CA ASN A 302 8.26 8.18 -12.67
C ASN A 302 8.42 7.07 -11.63
N TYR A 303 7.37 6.81 -10.84
CA TYR A 303 7.32 5.69 -9.91
C TYR A 303 7.45 4.35 -10.65
N CYS A 304 6.71 4.15 -11.75
CA CYS A 304 6.79 2.93 -12.56
C CYS A 304 8.20 2.69 -13.12
N VAL A 305 8.86 3.74 -13.62
CA VAL A 305 10.26 3.63 -14.09
C VAL A 305 11.20 3.27 -12.94
N LYS A 306 11.03 3.92 -11.77
CA LYS A 306 11.87 3.69 -10.60
C LYS A 306 11.76 2.26 -10.08
N ILE A 307 10.54 1.74 -9.91
CA ILE A 307 10.34 0.39 -9.38
C ILE A 307 10.87 -0.69 -10.32
N VAL A 308 10.74 -0.50 -11.64
CA VAL A 308 11.31 -1.42 -12.63
C VAL A 308 12.83 -1.36 -12.60
N LYS A 309 13.43 -0.16 -12.49
CA LYS A 309 14.90 -0.02 -12.36
C LYS A 309 15.44 -0.72 -11.10
N GLU A 310 14.73 -0.61 -9.98
CA GLU A 310 15.16 -1.18 -8.69
C GLU A 310 14.95 -2.70 -8.62
N ARG A 311 13.86 -3.22 -9.18
CA ARG A 311 13.45 -4.63 -9.01
C ARG A 311 13.66 -5.51 -10.23
N ASP A 312 13.70 -4.93 -11.42
CA ASP A 312 13.78 -5.64 -12.70
C ASP A 312 14.69 -4.91 -13.70
N TYR A 313 15.96 -4.79 -13.33
CA TYR A 313 16.95 -3.95 -14.03
C TYR A 313 17.18 -4.36 -15.50
N GLU A 314 17.11 -5.65 -15.83
CA GLU A 314 17.34 -6.11 -17.21
C GLU A 314 16.16 -5.76 -18.11
N ASN A 315 14.92 -5.88 -17.61
CA ASN A 315 13.74 -5.37 -18.31
C ASN A 315 13.76 -3.84 -18.38
N TYR A 316 14.29 -3.14 -17.38
CA TYR A 316 14.51 -1.69 -17.46
C TYR A 316 15.41 -1.33 -18.64
N LEU A 317 16.55 -2.02 -18.79
CA LEU A 317 17.47 -1.79 -19.91
C LEU A 317 16.84 -2.13 -21.27
N ALA A 318 16.13 -3.25 -21.38
CA ALA A 318 15.45 -3.63 -22.62
C ALA A 318 14.34 -2.63 -23.00
N ALA A 319 13.57 -2.15 -22.04
CA ALA A 319 12.52 -1.15 -22.26
C ALA A 319 13.07 0.19 -22.76
N LEU A 320 14.30 0.58 -22.38
CA LEU A 320 14.96 1.78 -22.91
C LEU A 320 15.29 1.66 -24.41
N LEU A 321 15.53 0.43 -24.91
CA LEU A 321 15.79 0.17 -26.33
C LEU A 321 14.52 0.18 -27.18
N MET A 322 13.35 0.07 -26.56
CA MET A 322 12.05 0.10 -27.24
C MET A 322 11.64 1.53 -27.62
N PRO A 323 10.73 1.70 -28.61
CA PRO A 323 10.30 3.02 -29.09
C PRO A 323 9.75 3.93 -27.99
N SER A 324 10.11 5.21 -28.01
CA SER A 324 9.78 6.19 -26.96
C SER A 324 8.28 6.37 -26.73
N ASN A 325 7.50 6.24 -27.80
CA ASN A 325 6.05 6.39 -27.82
C ASN A 325 5.29 5.28 -27.06
N VAL A 326 5.86 4.08 -26.91
CA VAL A 326 5.26 2.95 -26.17
C VAL A 326 5.96 2.66 -24.85
N ARG A 327 7.15 3.26 -24.66
CA ARG A 327 8.01 3.03 -23.49
C ARG A 327 7.29 3.27 -22.16
N ALA A 328 6.48 4.33 -22.06
CA ALA A 328 5.67 4.58 -20.87
C ALA A 328 4.71 3.42 -20.57
N LYS A 329 4.05 2.87 -21.61
CA LYS A 329 3.14 1.72 -21.46
C LYS A 329 3.85 0.48 -20.97
N ILE A 330 5.00 0.21 -21.56
CA ILE A 330 5.84 -0.95 -21.24
C ILE A 330 6.35 -0.85 -19.79
N PHE A 331 6.82 0.31 -19.36
CA PHE A 331 7.25 0.51 -17.98
C PHE A 331 6.12 0.30 -16.97
N THR A 332 4.88 0.70 -17.26
CA THR A 332 3.76 0.46 -16.35
C THR A 332 3.40 -1.03 -16.27
N ILE A 333 3.40 -1.76 -17.39
CA ILE A 333 3.15 -3.22 -17.40
C ILE A 333 4.25 -3.95 -16.60
N LEU A 334 5.51 -3.58 -16.82
CA LEU A 334 6.63 -4.13 -16.06
C LEU A 334 6.56 -3.75 -14.58
N ALA A 335 6.12 -2.54 -14.25
CA ALA A 335 5.92 -2.08 -12.88
C ALA A 335 4.80 -2.85 -12.17
N LEU A 336 3.70 -3.15 -12.87
CA LEU A 336 2.64 -4.02 -12.38
C LEU A 336 3.21 -5.40 -12.02
N ASN A 337 3.97 -6.01 -12.93
CA ASN A 337 4.62 -7.30 -12.69
C ASN A 337 5.60 -7.24 -11.50
N ALA A 338 6.38 -6.15 -11.38
CA ALA A 338 7.32 -5.92 -10.28
C ALA A 338 6.61 -5.70 -8.92
N GLU A 339 5.41 -5.12 -8.89
CA GLU A 339 4.63 -5.00 -7.65
C GLU A 339 4.00 -6.34 -7.26
N ILE A 340 3.32 -7.00 -8.19
CA ILE A 340 2.62 -8.27 -7.93
C ILE A 340 3.62 -9.35 -7.47
N SER A 341 4.80 -9.42 -8.11
CA SER A 341 5.86 -10.37 -7.72
C SER A 341 6.37 -10.19 -6.29
N THR A 342 6.43 -8.95 -5.78
CA THR A 342 6.88 -8.73 -4.39
C THR A 342 5.87 -9.10 -3.32
N LEU A 343 4.61 -9.29 -3.70
CA LEU A 343 3.56 -9.64 -2.75
C LEU A 343 3.91 -10.94 -2.03
N ARG A 344 4.45 -11.94 -2.73
CA ARG A 344 4.83 -13.23 -2.11
C ARG A 344 5.73 -13.06 -0.89
N HIS A 345 6.73 -12.19 -0.94
CA HIS A 345 7.64 -11.95 0.19
C HIS A 345 7.03 -11.08 1.31
N LYS A 346 6.04 -10.25 0.99
CA LYS A 346 5.31 -9.46 2.00
C LYS A 346 4.33 -10.35 2.79
N ILE A 347 3.88 -11.44 2.19
CA ILE A 347 2.90 -12.36 2.75
C ILE A 347 3.60 -13.29 3.76
N LYS A 348 3.47 -12.97 5.06
CA LYS A 348 3.98 -13.85 6.13
C LYS A 348 3.08 -15.08 6.30
N ARG A 349 3.69 -16.26 6.46
CA ARG A 349 3.04 -17.58 6.54
C ARG A 349 2.01 -17.80 7.65
N HIS A 350 1.93 -16.91 8.63
CA HIS A 350 1.06 -17.07 9.79
C HIS A 350 0.21 -15.84 10.12
N SER A 351 0.11 -14.84 9.22
CA SER A 351 -0.66 -13.62 9.48
C SER A 351 -2.13 -13.66 9.03
N GLY A 352 -2.67 -14.84 8.70
CA GLY A 352 -4.08 -15.01 8.34
C GLY A 352 -4.49 -14.40 6.99
N VAL A 353 -5.81 -14.27 6.79
CA VAL A 353 -6.48 -13.90 5.52
C VAL A 353 -6.07 -12.52 4.97
N ALA A 354 -5.51 -11.63 5.80
CA ALA A 354 -5.18 -10.24 5.46
C ALA A 354 -4.24 -10.08 4.23
N ASN A 355 -3.50 -11.13 3.88
CA ASN A 355 -2.53 -11.14 2.79
C ASN A 355 -3.11 -11.59 1.44
N ILE A 356 -4.17 -12.41 1.45
CA ILE A 356 -4.96 -12.76 0.25
C ILE A 356 -5.61 -11.48 -0.33
N ASN A 357 -5.87 -10.50 0.54
CA ASN A 357 -6.49 -9.23 0.20
C ASN A 357 -5.65 -8.36 -0.75
N GLN A 358 -4.32 -8.57 -0.86
CA GLN A 358 -3.48 -7.77 -1.75
C GLN A 358 -3.57 -8.21 -3.22
N LEU A 359 -3.59 -9.52 -3.51
CA LEU A 359 -3.83 -10.00 -4.88
C LEU A 359 -5.29 -9.73 -5.29
N LYS A 360 -6.22 -9.90 -4.35
CA LYS A 360 -7.62 -9.51 -4.55
C LYS A 360 -7.74 -8.01 -4.86
N PHE A 361 -7.03 -7.14 -4.14
CA PHE A 361 -6.95 -5.71 -4.44
C PHE A 361 -6.53 -5.44 -5.88
N TRP A 362 -5.47 -6.08 -6.37
CA TRP A 362 -5.02 -5.88 -7.76
C TRP A 362 -6.04 -6.39 -8.77
N ASN A 363 -6.69 -7.52 -8.50
CA ASN A 363 -7.76 -8.04 -9.33
C ASN A 363 -8.94 -7.05 -9.40
N ASP A 364 -9.42 -6.58 -8.24
CA ASP A 364 -10.53 -5.64 -8.14
C ASP A 364 -10.19 -4.30 -8.78
N ALA A 365 -8.97 -3.79 -8.57
CA ALA A 365 -8.48 -2.56 -9.18
C ALA A 365 -8.43 -2.62 -10.71
N LEU A 366 -7.96 -3.73 -11.30
CA LEU A 366 -7.95 -3.92 -12.74
C LEU A 366 -9.37 -4.07 -13.30
N ASN A 367 -10.25 -4.79 -12.60
CA ASN A 367 -11.67 -4.90 -13.00
C ASN A 367 -12.39 -3.55 -12.93
N SER A 368 -12.11 -2.72 -11.94
CA SER A 368 -12.64 -1.35 -11.87
C SER A 368 -12.06 -0.44 -12.97
N LEU A 369 -10.78 -0.61 -13.31
CA LEU A 369 -10.16 0.09 -14.42
C LEU A 369 -10.80 -0.29 -15.77
N ALA A 370 -11.04 -1.58 -16.00
CA ALA A 370 -11.69 -2.08 -17.22
C ALA A 370 -13.14 -1.61 -17.36
N ARG A 371 -13.87 -1.50 -16.23
CA ARG A 371 -15.23 -0.94 -16.18
C ARG A 371 -15.28 0.58 -16.32
N ARG A 372 -14.12 1.26 -16.29
CA ARG A 372 -13.99 2.73 -16.25
C ARG A 372 -14.76 3.32 -15.07
N ASP A 373 -14.70 2.65 -13.93
CA ASP A 373 -15.32 3.12 -12.70
C ASP A 373 -14.74 4.50 -12.33
N ALA A 374 -15.60 5.43 -11.92
CA ALA A 374 -15.14 6.74 -11.44
C ALA A 374 -14.21 6.63 -10.21
N LEU A 375 -14.33 5.54 -9.43
CA LEU A 375 -13.48 5.25 -8.28
C LEU A 375 -12.32 4.31 -8.66
N LEU A 376 -11.11 4.85 -8.72
CA LEU A 376 -9.89 4.05 -8.81
C LEU A 376 -9.02 4.24 -7.56
N PRO A 377 -8.31 3.19 -7.11
CA PRO A 377 -7.42 3.29 -5.97
C PRO A 377 -6.23 4.19 -6.31
N ARG A 378 -5.73 4.93 -5.32
CA ARG A 378 -4.54 5.82 -5.45
C ARG A 378 -3.22 5.02 -5.46
N GLN A 379 -3.18 3.98 -6.28
CA GLN A 379 -1.98 3.20 -6.55
C GLN A 379 -1.32 3.75 -7.83
N PRO A 380 -0.04 4.15 -7.80
CA PRO A 380 0.61 4.82 -8.93
C PRO A 380 0.59 3.98 -10.21
N VAL A 381 0.72 2.65 -10.12
CA VAL A 381 0.62 1.77 -11.29
C VAL A 381 -0.79 1.81 -11.90
N ILE A 382 -1.85 1.82 -11.09
CA ILE A 382 -3.23 1.88 -11.58
C ILE A 382 -3.50 3.24 -12.24
N LEU A 383 -3.04 4.33 -11.63
CA LEU A 383 -3.10 5.67 -12.22
C LEU A 383 -2.34 5.73 -13.56
N ALA A 384 -1.15 5.14 -13.64
CA ALA A 384 -0.39 5.07 -14.88
C ALA A 384 -1.08 4.19 -15.96
N LEU A 385 -1.75 3.10 -15.57
CA LEU A 385 -2.55 2.28 -16.50
C LEU A 385 -3.78 3.04 -17.00
N GLN A 386 -4.41 3.85 -16.15
CA GLN A 386 -5.54 4.69 -16.52
C GLN A 386 -5.19 5.75 -17.57
N ALA A 387 -3.94 6.25 -17.56
CA ALA A 387 -3.47 7.18 -18.58
C ALA A 387 -3.43 6.55 -19.99
N PHE A 388 -3.61 5.24 -20.12
CA PHE A 388 -3.67 4.58 -21.43
C PHE A 388 -5.05 4.79 -22.04
N TYR A 389 -5.08 5.60 -23.11
CA TYR A 389 -6.30 5.94 -23.85
C TYR A 389 -7.17 4.73 -24.21
N ASN A 390 -6.55 3.58 -24.47
CA ASN A 390 -7.21 2.31 -24.81
C ASN A 390 -6.87 1.20 -23.79
N PHE A 391 -7.13 1.39 -22.50
CA PHE A 391 -7.06 0.26 -21.57
C PHE A 391 -8.15 -0.79 -21.95
N PRO A 392 -7.79 -2.09 -22.00
CA PRO A 392 -8.69 -3.13 -22.49
C PRO A 392 -9.97 -3.28 -21.65
N GLN A 393 -11.09 -3.52 -22.32
CA GLN A 393 -12.37 -3.84 -21.67
C GLN A 393 -12.33 -5.24 -21.05
N GLN A 394 -13.20 -5.49 -20.07
CA GLN A 394 -13.21 -6.74 -19.29
C GLN A 394 -13.44 -8.00 -20.14
N SER A 395 -14.16 -7.87 -21.27
CA SER A 395 -14.44 -8.96 -22.21
C SER A 395 -13.28 -9.27 -23.16
N SER A 396 -12.24 -8.43 -23.23
CA SER A 396 -11.15 -8.59 -24.20
C SER A 396 -10.14 -9.67 -23.80
N THR A 397 -9.55 -10.31 -24.80
CA THR A 397 -8.47 -11.29 -24.61
C THR A 397 -7.23 -10.67 -23.97
N GLU A 398 -6.93 -9.39 -24.29
CA GLU A 398 -5.82 -8.65 -23.69
C GLU A 398 -6.02 -8.42 -22.18
N PHE A 399 -7.25 -8.14 -21.74
CA PHE A 399 -7.54 -8.02 -20.31
C PHE A 399 -7.27 -9.33 -19.55
N ASN A 400 -7.56 -10.48 -20.16
CA ASN A 400 -7.25 -11.78 -19.58
C ASN A 400 -5.74 -11.99 -19.36
N LEU A 401 -4.88 -11.41 -20.21
CA LEU A 401 -3.43 -11.47 -20.01
C LEU A 401 -3.00 -10.75 -18.71
N PHE A 402 -3.61 -9.61 -18.38
CA PHE A 402 -3.39 -8.93 -17.10
C PHE A 402 -3.86 -9.77 -15.91
N LEU A 403 -5.04 -10.37 -16.01
CA LEU A 403 -5.57 -11.24 -14.96
C LEU A 403 -4.72 -12.50 -14.76
N ASN A 404 -4.17 -13.07 -15.83
CA ASN A 404 -3.30 -14.24 -15.76
C ASN A 404 -2.06 -13.97 -14.89
N LEU A 405 -1.49 -12.76 -14.90
CA LEU A 405 -0.36 -12.38 -14.03
C LEU A 405 -0.68 -12.47 -12.54
N ILE A 406 -1.94 -12.24 -12.17
CA ILE A 406 -2.45 -12.29 -10.80
C ILE A 406 -2.84 -13.73 -10.46
N LYS A 407 -3.68 -14.36 -11.29
CA LYS A 407 -4.20 -15.72 -11.07
C LYS A 407 -3.09 -16.74 -10.95
N SER A 408 -2.08 -16.70 -11.83
CA SER A 408 -0.92 -17.60 -11.76
C SER A 408 -0.20 -17.49 -10.41
N ARG A 409 0.09 -16.26 -9.94
CA ARG A 409 0.75 -16.06 -8.63
C ARG A 409 -0.12 -16.46 -7.45
N GLN A 410 -1.43 -16.34 -7.59
CA GLN A 410 -2.39 -16.78 -6.58
C GLN A 410 -2.33 -18.30 -6.37
N GLN A 411 -2.12 -19.08 -7.44
CA GLN A 411 -1.95 -20.54 -7.36
C GLN A 411 -0.73 -20.93 -6.53
N THR A 412 0.37 -20.17 -6.63
CA THR A 412 1.63 -20.46 -5.90
C THR A 412 1.65 -19.98 -4.44
N LEU A 413 0.62 -19.26 -3.95
CA LEU A 413 0.58 -18.77 -2.57
C LEU A 413 0.46 -19.87 -1.52
N GLY A 414 -0.03 -21.05 -1.91
CA GLY A 414 -0.11 -22.21 -1.02
C GLY A 414 1.25 -22.88 -0.77
N ASP A 415 2.32 -22.38 -1.40
CA ASP A 415 3.67 -22.91 -1.31
C ASP A 415 3.77 -24.43 -1.61
N ARG A 416 2.83 -24.93 -2.42
CA ARG A 416 2.78 -26.32 -2.87
C ARG A 416 3.69 -26.51 -4.09
N PRO A 417 4.43 -27.62 -4.18
CA PRO A 417 5.18 -27.95 -5.39
C PRO A 417 4.22 -28.18 -6.57
N PHE A 418 4.75 -28.14 -7.79
CA PHE A 418 3.96 -28.44 -8.98
C PHE A 418 3.80 -29.96 -9.10
N GLU A 419 2.60 -30.43 -9.42
CA GLU A 419 2.31 -31.87 -9.50
C GLU A 419 3.16 -32.57 -10.57
N ASN A 420 3.37 -31.92 -11.71
CA ASN A 420 4.20 -32.43 -12.79
C ASN A 420 4.77 -31.31 -13.66
N LEU A 421 5.66 -31.66 -14.59
CA LEU A 421 6.29 -30.74 -15.52
C LEU A 421 5.26 -29.98 -16.38
N ASN A 422 4.17 -30.63 -16.81
CA ASN A 422 3.15 -30.01 -17.66
C ASN A 422 2.39 -28.89 -16.92
N PHE A 423 2.07 -29.09 -15.63
CA PHE A 423 1.49 -28.03 -14.80
C PHE A 423 2.44 -26.85 -14.63
N LEU A 424 3.73 -27.12 -14.44
CA LEU A 424 4.74 -26.06 -14.39
C LEU A 424 4.80 -25.30 -15.72
N GLU A 425 4.84 -25.99 -16.85
CA GLU A 425 4.85 -25.34 -18.17
C GLU A 425 3.61 -24.47 -18.39
N ASN A 426 2.42 -24.94 -18.03
CA ASN A 426 1.19 -24.16 -18.14
C ASN A 426 1.21 -22.93 -17.24
N TYR A 427 1.73 -23.04 -16.02
CA TYR A 427 1.98 -21.90 -15.15
C TYR A 427 2.94 -20.88 -15.80
N CYS A 428 4.03 -21.35 -16.40
CA CYS A 428 5.00 -20.49 -17.08
C CYS A 428 4.38 -19.78 -18.29
N LYS A 429 3.61 -20.49 -19.13
CA LYS A 429 2.87 -19.92 -20.27
C LYS A 429 1.91 -18.83 -19.81
N LEU A 430 1.12 -19.07 -18.76
CA LEU A 430 0.19 -18.08 -18.23
C LEU A 430 0.89 -16.86 -17.62
N LEU A 431 2.02 -17.02 -16.93
CA LEU A 431 2.70 -15.92 -16.24
C LEU A 431 3.65 -15.14 -17.18
N TYR A 432 4.67 -15.82 -17.72
CA TYR A 432 5.67 -15.18 -18.58
C TYR A 432 5.16 -14.97 -20.00
N GLY A 433 4.36 -15.90 -20.53
CA GLY A 433 3.75 -15.75 -21.85
C GLY A 433 2.81 -14.55 -21.92
N SER A 434 1.92 -14.38 -20.93
CA SER A 434 1.07 -13.19 -20.84
C SER A 434 1.87 -11.89 -20.75
N LEU A 435 2.98 -11.87 -19.99
CA LEU A 435 3.84 -10.70 -19.88
C LEU A 435 4.54 -10.34 -21.20
N ILE A 436 4.97 -11.35 -21.96
CA ILE A 436 5.57 -11.18 -23.29
C ILE A 436 4.51 -10.65 -24.28
N LEU A 437 3.32 -11.27 -24.30
CA LEU A 437 2.22 -10.86 -25.18
C LEU A 437 1.76 -9.43 -24.90
N LEU A 438 1.63 -9.02 -23.63
CA LEU A 438 1.29 -7.64 -23.28
C LEU A 438 2.30 -6.62 -23.83
N GLN A 439 3.60 -6.96 -23.79
CA GLN A 439 4.64 -6.11 -24.39
C GLN A 439 4.57 -6.11 -25.92
N MET A 440 4.32 -7.27 -26.54
CA MET A 440 4.15 -7.37 -27.99
C MET A 440 2.93 -6.60 -28.48
N ASN A 441 1.80 -6.67 -27.79
CA ASN A 441 0.60 -5.89 -28.10
C ASN A 441 0.88 -4.39 -28.04
N CYS A 442 1.64 -3.94 -27.04
CA CYS A 442 2.07 -2.53 -26.98
C CYS A 442 2.96 -2.12 -28.16
N LEU A 443 3.80 -3.03 -28.68
CA LEU A 443 4.67 -2.79 -29.83
C LEU A 443 3.91 -2.89 -31.17
N ASN A 444 2.84 -3.67 -31.24
CA ASN A 444 2.08 -3.95 -32.47
C ASN A 444 1.12 -2.82 -32.88
N ARG A 445 1.63 -1.60 -33.10
CA ARG A 445 0.82 -0.40 -33.40
C ARG A 445 0.13 -0.39 -34.76
N GLN A 446 0.66 -1.08 -35.76
CA GLN A 446 0.17 -1.02 -37.14
C GLN A 446 -0.75 -2.19 -37.49
N GLU A 447 -1.23 -2.94 -36.48
CA GLU A 447 -1.98 -4.18 -36.68
C GLU A 447 -1.33 -5.04 -37.76
N PHE A 448 0.00 -5.24 -37.65
CA PHE A 448 0.67 -6.13 -38.57
C PHE A 448 -0.04 -7.48 -38.47
N GLN A 449 -0.65 -7.92 -39.57
CA GLN A 449 -1.16 -9.28 -39.67
C GLN A 449 0.03 -10.19 -39.39
N LEU A 450 0.00 -10.82 -38.22
CA LEU A 450 0.96 -11.83 -37.86
C LEU A 450 0.79 -12.95 -38.88
N VAL A 451 1.85 -13.21 -39.64
CA VAL A 451 1.84 -14.18 -40.75
C VAL A 451 1.41 -15.58 -40.28
N ASP A 452 1.59 -15.90 -38.99
CA ASP A 452 1.07 -17.12 -38.35
C ASP A 452 0.93 -16.94 -36.83
N GLU A 453 -0.30 -16.76 -36.32
CA GLU A 453 -0.59 -16.69 -34.87
C GLU A 453 -0.09 -17.93 -34.11
N THR A 454 -0.20 -19.11 -34.74
CA THR A 454 0.23 -20.38 -34.16
C THR A 454 1.75 -20.45 -33.95
N LYS A 455 2.54 -19.86 -34.85
CA LYS A 455 4.01 -19.79 -34.71
C LYS A 455 4.41 -18.78 -33.64
N LEU A 456 3.72 -17.63 -33.57
CA LEU A 456 3.94 -16.66 -32.51
C LEU A 456 3.67 -17.29 -31.14
N GLU A 457 2.53 -17.94 -30.98
CA GLU A 457 2.14 -18.61 -29.74
C GLU A 457 3.19 -19.65 -29.33
N LYS A 458 3.66 -20.49 -30.27
CA LYS A 458 4.74 -21.46 -30.03
C LYS A 458 6.02 -20.79 -29.51
N VAL A 459 6.48 -19.71 -30.14
CA VAL A 459 7.69 -19.00 -29.70
C VAL A 459 7.52 -18.41 -28.30
N VAL A 460 6.39 -17.73 -28.05
CA VAL A 460 6.11 -17.12 -26.76
C VAL A 460 6.01 -18.18 -25.66
N ASN A 461 5.28 -19.26 -25.90
CA ASN A 461 5.09 -20.33 -24.93
C ASN A 461 6.42 -21.05 -24.62
N SER A 462 7.22 -21.37 -25.63
CA SER A 462 8.54 -21.98 -25.43
C SER A 462 9.48 -21.05 -24.65
N LEU A 463 9.56 -19.76 -25.00
CA LEU A 463 10.37 -18.81 -24.23
C LEU A 463 9.90 -18.66 -22.79
N ALA A 464 8.57 -18.61 -22.58
CA ALA A 464 7.95 -18.52 -21.28
C ALA A 464 8.31 -19.73 -20.39
N CYS A 465 8.24 -20.96 -20.93
CA CYS A 465 8.68 -22.16 -20.24
C CYS A 465 10.17 -22.11 -19.89
N SER A 466 11.03 -21.76 -20.85
CA SER A 466 12.49 -21.64 -20.61
C SER A 466 12.80 -20.72 -19.44
N ILE A 467 12.34 -19.46 -19.47
CA ILE A 467 12.65 -18.51 -18.41
C ILE A 467 11.98 -18.86 -17.09
N GLY A 468 10.79 -19.44 -17.13
CA GLY A 468 10.04 -19.79 -15.92
C GLY A 468 10.71 -20.92 -15.14
N ILE A 469 11.12 -21.98 -15.84
CA ILE A 469 11.89 -23.09 -15.26
C ILE A 469 13.21 -22.57 -14.68
N LEU A 470 13.97 -21.77 -15.45
CA LEU A 470 15.25 -21.21 -15.00
C LEU A 470 15.10 -20.25 -13.83
N THR A 471 14.01 -19.47 -13.77
CA THR A 471 13.75 -18.56 -12.65
C THR A 471 13.40 -19.33 -11.38
N LEU A 472 12.65 -20.43 -11.49
CA LEU A 472 12.36 -21.30 -10.35
C LEU A 472 13.62 -21.99 -9.85
N LEU A 473 14.44 -22.57 -10.73
CA LEU A 473 15.74 -23.17 -10.37
C LEU A 473 16.62 -22.19 -9.60
N ARG A 474 16.72 -20.94 -10.09
CA ARG A 474 17.47 -19.86 -9.44
C ARG A 474 16.87 -19.46 -8.09
N ALA A 475 15.56 -19.58 -7.91
CA ALA A 475 14.89 -19.25 -6.66
C ALA A 475 14.94 -20.39 -5.63
N THR A 476 15.14 -21.64 -6.05
CA THR A 476 15.06 -22.83 -5.20
C THR A 476 15.92 -22.73 -3.95
N THR A 477 17.16 -22.28 -4.07
CA THR A 477 18.10 -22.15 -2.93
C THR A 477 17.65 -21.10 -1.91
N LEU A 478 17.15 -19.95 -2.38
CA LEU A 478 16.64 -18.89 -1.52
C LEU A 478 15.36 -19.33 -0.80
N LEU A 479 14.47 -20.01 -1.52
CA LEU A 479 13.22 -20.55 -0.96
C LEU A 479 13.44 -21.71 -0.01
N LEU A 480 14.46 -22.52 -0.25
CA LEU A 480 14.83 -23.58 0.69
C LEU A 480 15.46 -22.97 1.95
N LYS A 481 16.36 -22.00 1.82
CA LYS A 481 17.09 -21.40 2.95
C LYS A 481 16.22 -20.56 3.88
N HIS A 482 15.42 -19.65 3.33
CA HIS A 482 14.61 -18.74 4.15
C HIS A 482 13.31 -19.37 4.61
N ASP A 483 12.81 -20.29 3.79
CA ASP A 483 11.42 -20.60 3.68
C ASP A 483 11.21 -22.13 3.76
N GLY A 484 12.23 -22.98 3.58
CA GLY A 484 12.05 -24.43 3.62
C GLY A 484 11.10 -24.97 2.56
N ILE A 485 10.97 -24.31 1.40
CA ILE A 485 10.09 -24.74 0.30
C ILE A 485 10.91 -25.12 -0.93
N VAL A 486 10.45 -26.17 -1.62
CA VAL A 486 10.86 -26.51 -2.98
C VAL A 486 9.64 -26.34 -3.90
N LEU A 487 9.67 -25.35 -4.81
CA LEU A 487 8.63 -25.11 -5.82
C LEU A 487 9.06 -25.67 -7.19
N LEU A 488 9.41 -26.96 -7.23
CA LEU A 488 9.80 -27.68 -8.44
C LEU A 488 8.74 -28.75 -8.78
N PRO A 489 8.74 -29.29 -10.02
CA PRO A 489 7.87 -30.40 -10.41
C PRO A 489 8.17 -31.68 -9.61
N GLN A 490 7.14 -32.28 -9.01
CA GLN A 490 7.29 -33.47 -8.17
C GLN A 490 7.81 -34.68 -8.94
N ASP A 491 7.29 -34.90 -10.16
CA ASP A 491 7.76 -35.94 -11.07
C ASP A 491 9.28 -35.90 -11.29
N VAL A 492 9.86 -34.72 -11.54
CA VAL A 492 11.30 -34.57 -11.74
C VAL A 492 12.07 -34.71 -10.43
N THR A 493 11.55 -34.19 -9.31
CA THR A 493 12.24 -34.30 -8.03
C THR A 493 12.25 -35.72 -7.48
N ASP A 494 11.15 -36.46 -7.67
CA ASP A 494 11.01 -37.83 -7.20
C ASP A 494 11.93 -38.80 -7.96
N LEU A 495 12.11 -38.58 -9.26
CA LEU A 495 13.06 -39.34 -10.10
C LEU A 495 14.49 -39.32 -9.53
N HIS A 496 14.90 -38.22 -8.90
CA HIS A 496 16.23 -38.04 -8.31
C HIS A 496 16.24 -38.13 -6.78
N GLY A 497 15.14 -38.57 -6.16
CA GLY A 497 15.03 -38.72 -4.70
C GLY A 497 15.11 -37.40 -3.90
N LEU A 498 14.78 -36.27 -4.53
CA LEU A 498 14.77 -34.95 -3.91
C LEU A 498 13.42 -34.67 -3.22
N ASN A 499 13.40 -34.75 -1.90
CA ASN A 499 12.24 -34.45 -1.05
C ASN A 499 12.57 -33.20 -0.20
N VAL A 500 11.60 -32.47 0.34
CA VAL A 500 11.85 -31.24 1.12
C VAL A 500 12.76 -31.49 2.34
N ASN A 501 12.51 -32.58 3.07
CA ASN A 501 13.33 -33.01 4.22
C ASN A 501 14.71 -33.53 3.80
N SER A 502 14.81 -34.00 2.55
CA SER A 502 16.03 -34.56 1.96
C SER A 502 16.82 -33.47 1.21
N ALA A 503 16.23 -32.37 0.75
CA ALA A 503 16.94 -31.25 0.14
C ALA A 503 17.90 -30.56 1.13
N ALA A 504 17.62 -30.66 2.44
CA ALA A 504 18.52 -30.25 3.51
C ALA A 504 19.55 -31.33 3.93
N ARG A 505 19.35 -32.61 3.55
CA ARG A 505 20.14 -33.78 4.00
C ARG A 505 20.83 -34.60 2.88
N SER A 506 20.14 -34.90 1.77
CA SER A 506 20.55 -35.62 0.54
C SER A 506 21.75 -35.02 -0.20
N GLY A 507 22.23 -33.86 0.21
CA GLY A 507 23.44 -33.26 -0.34
C GLY A 507 23.26 -32.66 -1.74
N PRO A 508 24.32 -31.98 -2.24
CA PRO A 508 24.30 -31.20 -3.48
C PRO A 508 24.02 -32.01 -4.76
N ASN A 509 24.14 -33.35 -4.73
CA ASN A 509 24.08 -34.19 -5.92
C ASN A 509 22.66 -34.34 -6.49
N ALA A 510 21.66 -34.69 -5.66
CA ALA A 510 20.27 -34.81 -6.14
C ALA A 510 19.72 -33.47 -6.68
N MET A 511 20.09 -32.36 -6.03
CA MET A 511 19.72 -31.01 -6.49
C MET A 511 20.38 -30.66 -7.82
N LYS A 512 21.63 -31.09 -8.01
CA LYS A 512 22.38 -30.94 -9.26
C LYS A 512 21.76 -31.76 -10.39
N ASP A 513 21.35 -32.99 -10.15
CA ASP A 513 20.73 -33.86 -11.16
C ASP A 513 19.36 -33.33 -11.61
N VAL A 514 18.52 -32.90 -10.66
CA VAL A 514 17.26 -32.19 -10.95
C VAL A 514 17.52 -30.91 -11.76
N ALA A 515 18.52 -30.12 -11.37
CA ALA A 515 18.89 -28.90 -12.08
C ALA A 515 19.36 -29.20 -13.51
N LYS A 516 20.11 -30.29 -13.73
CA LYS A 516 20.58 -30.73 -15.04
C LYS A 516 19.44 -31.08 -15.98
N ASP A 517 18.47 -31.86 -15.52
CA ASP A 517 17.31 -32.25 -16.33
C ASP A 517 16.41 -31.05 -16.67
N LEU A 518 16.12 -30.21 -15.69
CA LEU A 518 15.33 -28.99 -15.91
C LEU A 518 16.06 -27.99 -16.81
N CYS A 519 17.39 -27.88 -16.73
CA CYS A 519 18.18 -27.06 -17.66
C CYS A 519 18.12 -27.60 -19.08
N LYS A 520 18.16 -28.93 -19.26
CA LYS A 520 18.01 -29.56 -20.57
C LYS A 520 16.66 -29.22 -21.18
N ILE A 521 15.58 -29.32 -20.41
CA ILE A 521 14.21 -28.96 -20.82
C ILE A 521 14.11 -27.45 -21.15
N ALA A 522 14.70 -26.58 -20.33
CA ALA A 522 14.70 -25.15 -20.61
C ALA A 522 15.48 -24.82 -21.90
N SER A 523 16.61 -25.49 -22.14
CA SER A 523 17.43 -25.33 -23.35
C SER A 523 16.71 -25.80 -24.61
N THR A 524 15.98 -26.92 -24.57
CA THR A 524 15.17 -27.38 -25.72
C THR A 524 14.09 -26.37 -26.08
N HIS A 525 13.39 -25.82 -25.08
CA HIS A 525 12.41 -24.76 -25.27
C HIS A 525 13.04 -23.48 -25.86
N LEU A 526 14.20 -23.05 -25.35
CA LEU A 526 14.91 -21.87 -25.87
C LEU A 526 15.34 -22.06 -27.33
N ASN A 527 15.84 -23.24 -27.69
CA ASN A 527 16.26 -23.57 -29.05
C ASN A 527 15.07 -23.68 -30.01
N SER A 528 13.94 -24.24 -29.55
CA SER A 528 12.67 -24.29 -30.29
C SER A 528 12.14 -22.89 -30.60
N ALA A 529 12.17 -21.97 -29.63
CA ALA A 529 11.80 -20.59 -29.86
C ALA A 529 12.74 -19.89 -30.88
N ARG A 530 14.03 -20.19 -30.82
CA ARG A 530 15.03 -19.59 -31.71
C ARG A 530 14.90 -20.04 -33.15
N SER A 531 14.59 -21.30 -33.41
CA SER A 531 14.40 -21.82 -34.77
C SER A 531 13.25 -21.12 -35.50
N LEU A 532 12.27 -20.61 -34.75
CA LEU A 532 11.12 -19.87 -35.24
C LEU A 532 11.28 -18.34 -35.17
N THR A 533 12.44 -17.80 -34.79
CA THR A 533 12.65 -16.34 -34.67
C THR A 533 12.32 -15.57 -35.96
N CYS A 534 12.61 -16.18 -37.12
CA CYS A 534 12.37 -15.57 -38.42
C CYS A 534 10.89 -15.34 -38.71
N SER A 535 9.97 -16.10 -38.10
CA SER A 535 8.53 -15.90 -38.29
C SER A 535 7.98 -14.71 -37.50
N ILE A 536 8.76 -14.13 -36.57
CA ILE A 536 8.35 -12.96 -35.79
C ILE A 536 8.85 -11.69 -36.46
N HIS A 537 7.92 -10.75 -36.67
CA HIS A 537 8.23 -9.44 -37.23
C HIS A 537 9.29 -8.71 -36.37
N PRO A 538 10.34 -8.11 -36.97
CA PRO A 538 11.42 -7.46 -36.24
C PRO A 538 10.99 -6.42 -35.19
N SER A 539 9.88 -5.72 -35.41
CA SER A 539 9.35 -4.72 -34.47
C SER A 539 8.84 -5.31 -33.14
N LEU A 540 8.49 -6.61 -33.11
CA LEU A 540 7.97 -7.29 -31.92
C LEU A 540 9.07 -8.01 -31.12
N ARG A 541 10.21 -8.33 -31.77
CA ARG A 541 11.36 -9.00 -31.16
C ARG A 541 11.95 -8.28 -29.92
N PRO A 542 11.87 -6.94 -29.76
CA PRO A 542 12.32 -6.28 -28.54
C PRO A 542 11.68 -6.83 -27.26
N ALA A 543 10.42 -7.29 -27.31
CA ALA A 543 9.73 -7.91 -26.16
C ALA A 543 10.38 -9.22 -25.69
N LEU A 544 11.17 -9.87 -26.55
CA LEU A 544 11.81 -11.16 -26.27
C LEU A 544 13.25 -11.01 -25.72
N LEU A 545 13.85 -9.83 -25.86
CA LEU A 545 15.27 -9.58 -25.55
C LEU A 545 15.65 -9.98 -24.13
N THR A 546 14.89 -9.53 -23.13
CA THR A 546 15.21 -9.82 -21.73
C THR A 546 15.10 -11.30 -21.43
N VAL A 547 14.07 -11.96 -21.99
CA VAL A 547 13.77 -13.37 -21.73
C VAL A 547 14.85 -14.26 -22.32
N GLY A 548 15.24 -14.01 -23.57
CA GLY A 548 16.35 -14.73 -24.21
C GLY A 548 17.69 -14.45 -23.54
N PHE A 549 17.97 -13.20 -23.18
CA PHE A 549 19.18 -12.81 -22.44
C PHE A 549 19.31 -13.51 -21.09
N ARG A 550 18.25 -13.46 -20.27
CA ARG A 550 18.22 -14.12 -18.97
C ARG A 550 18.37 -15.63 -19.10
N SER A 551 17.66 -16.24 -20.05
CA SER A 551 17.72 -17.68 -20.25
C SER A 551 19.14 -18.13 -20.60
N ASP A 552 19.80 -17.46 -21.55
CA ASP A 552 21.20 -17.75 -21.90
C ASP A 552 22.15 -17.56 -20.72
N TRP A 553 21.96 -16.49 -19.95
CA TRP A 553 22.84 -16.18 -18.85
C TRP A 553 22.75 -17.25 -17.76
N ILE A 554 21.54 -17.62 -17.35
CA ILE A 554 21.32 -18.64 -16.32
C ILE A 554 21.84 -20.00 -16.80
N LEU A 555 21.54 -20.40 -18.05
CA LEU A 555 22.06 -21.65 -18.63
C LEU A 555 23.59 -21.68 -18.64
N LYS A 556 24.24 -20.62 -19.13
CA LYS A 556 25.71 -20.54 -19.16
C LYS A 556 26.35 -20.59 -17.78
N VAL A 557 25.71 -20.00 -16.77
CA VAL A 557 26.22 -20.05 -15.40
C VAL A 557 26.08 -21.46 -14.85
N LEU A 558 24.92 -22.11 -15.05
CA LEU A 558 24.66 -23.48 -14.58
C LEU A 558 25.57 -24.50 -15.26
N GLU A 559 25.78 -24.41 -16.57
CA GLU A 559 26.72 -25.28 -17.29
C GLU A 559 28.16 -25.12 -16.76
N LYS A 560 28.60 -23.88 -16.52
CA LYS A 560 29.94 -23.60 -15.97
C LYS A 560 30.09 -23.95 -14.50
N SER A 561 29.00 -24.04 -13.75
CA SER A 561 29.00 -24.41 -12.32
C SER A 561 28.70 -25.88 -12.10
N ASP A 562 28.67 -26.69 -13.17
CA ASP A 562 28.31 -28.10 -13.12
C ASP A 562 26.95 -28.29 -12.41
N PHE A 563 25.97 -27.47 -12.82
CA PHE A 563 24.60 -27.39 -12.34
C PHE A 563 24.45 -27.12 -10.83
N ASN A 564 25.47 -26.53 -10.21
CA ASN A 564 25.41 -26.11 -8.81
C ASN A 564 24.50 -24.88 -8.64
N LEU A 565 23.34 -25.07 -8.01
CA LEU A 565 22.39 -24.01 -7.72
C LEU A 565 22.89 -23.00 -6.66
N LEU A 566 23.91 -23.33 -5.87
CA LEU A 566 24.46 -22.45 -4.83
C LEU A 566 25.47 -21.42 -5.37
N ASP A 567 25.75 -21.43 -6.67
CA ASP A 567 26.70 -20.49 -7.28
C ASP A 567 26.24 -19.03 -7.04
N VAL A 568 27.14 -18.21 -6.49
CA VAL A 568 26.92 -16.80 -6.21
C VAL A 568 26.55 -16.02 -7.47
N ARG A 569 27.05 -16.45 -8.65
CA ARG A 569 26.77 -15.81 -9.94
C ARG A 569 25.28 -15.83 -10.27
N LEU A 570 24.54 -16.90 -9.93
CA LEU A 570 23.09 -17.01 -10.17
C LEU A 570 22.27 -16.00 -9.35
N HIS A 571 22.81 -15.57 -8.21
CA HIS A 571 22.14 -14.70 -7.27
C HIS A 571 22.52 -13.22 -7.44
N ARG A 572 23.44 -12.91 -8.36
CA ARG A 572 23.77 -11.52 -8.68
C ARG A 572 22.52 -10.81 -9.20
N ARG A 573 22.26 -9.62 -8.67
CA ARG A 573 21.11 -8.81 -9.08
C ARG A 573 21.22 -8.26 -10.50
N GLN A 574 22.45 -8.06 -10.98
CA GLN A 574 22.72 -7.42 -12.26
C GLN A 574 23.90 -8.10 -12.95
N HIS A 575 23.74 -8.36 -14.24
CA HIS A 575 24.85 -8.77 -15.08
C HIS A 575 25.69 -7.52 -15.47
N PRO A 576 27.03 -7.52 -15.27
CA PRO A 576 27.87 -6.34 -15.44
C PRO A 576 27.83 -5.77 -16.87
N PHE A 577 27.63 -6.62 -17.86
CA PHE A 577 27.56 -6.25 -19.28
C PHE A 577 26.13 -6.33 -19.86
N ALA A 578 25.09 -6.35 -19.03
CA ALA A 578 23.71 -6.49 -19.49
C ALA A 578 23.35 -5.44 -20.56
N ALA A 579 23.70 -4.18 -20.33
CA ALA A 579 23.40 -3.08 -21.23
C ALA A 579 24.03 -3.27 -22.62
N LEU A 580 25.32 -3.62 -22.67
CA LEU A 580 26.05 -3.85 -23.91
C LEU A 580 25.49 -5.06 -24.68
N ILE A 581 25.20 -6.17 -23.98
CA ILE A 581 24.68 -7.38 -24.60
C ILE A 581 23.28 -7.16 -25.16
N LEU A 582 22.39 -6.53 -24.38
CA LEU A 582 21.02 -6.22 -24.82
C LEU A 582 21.03 -5.25 -26.00
N TRP A 583 21.88 -4.23 -25.97
CA TRP A 583 22.03 -3.30 -27.10
C TRP A 583 22.52 -4.00 -28.37
N TRP A 584 23.50 -4.89 -28.25
CA TRP A 584 24.02 -5.66 -29.38
C TRP A 584 22.98 -6.63 -29.95
N ARG A 585 22.23 -7.33 -29.08
CA ARG A 585 21.11 -8.20 -29.48
C ARG A 585 20.01 -7.44 -30.20
N TYR A 586 19.63 -6.28 -29.68
CA TYR A 586 18.66 -5.38 -30.32
C TYR A 586 19.12 -4.96 -31.71
N ARG A 587 20.40 -4.53 -31.87
CA ARG A 587 20.99 -4.18 -33.16
C ARG A 587 20.96 -5.34 -34.17
N ARG A 588 21.23 -6.57 -33.69
CA ARG A 588 21.22 -7.79 -34.52
C ARG A 588 19.83 -8.42 -34.71
N ARG A 589 18.78 -7.87 -34.09
CA ARG A 589 17.40 -8.40 -34.14
C ARG A 589 17.27 -9.87 -33.71
N ILE A 590 18.07 -10.25 -32.71
CA ILE A 590 18.09 -11.58 -32.07
C ILE A 590 17.73 -11.44 -30.59
N PHE A 591 17.26 -12.53 -29.96
CA PHE A 591 16.95 -12.55 -28.53
C PHE A 591 17.68 -13.64 -27.76
#